data_AF-A0A812K2U0-F1
#
_entry.id   AF-A0A812K2U0-F1
#
_cell.length_a   1.000
_cell.length_b   1.000
_cell.length_c   1.000
_cell.angle_alpha   90.00
_cell.angle_beta   90.00
_cell.angle_gamma   90.00
#
_symmetry.space_group_name_H-M   'P 1'
#
loop_
_entity.id
_entity.type
_entity.pdbx_description
1 polymer ?
#
loop_
_entity_poly.entity_id
_entity_poly.type
_entity_poly.pdbx_seq_one_letter_code
_entity_poly.pdbx_strand_id
1 'polypeptide(L)'
;AKLAEEANIKREVLQRRWVAFRARRKVGDPRLPLKELSALCDQLVQAGVEPRTLVPIDSRSYLLMSQEHVQASVAALVQCGHIVSPML
;
A
#
# COMPACT_ATOMS: atom_id res chain seq x y z
N ALA A 1 20.24 -9.11 5.06
CA ALA A 1 20.20 -10.49 4.53
C ALA A 1 19.73 -11.46 5.61
N LYS A 2 20.44 -11.59 6.75
CA LYS A 2 20.10 -12.51 7.86
C LYS A 2 18.62 -12.59 8.26
N LEU A 3 17.97 -11.46 8.58
CA LEU A 3 16.56 -11.45 8.99
C LEU A 3 15.58 -11.96 7.91
N ALA A 4 15.88 -11.73 6.63
CA ALA A 4 15.01 -12.19 5.55
C ALA A 4 15.19 -13.69 5.27
N GLU A 5 16.41 -14.20 5.46
CA GLU A 5 16.73 -15.62 5.38
C GLU A 5 16.10 -16.39 6.56
N GLU A 6 16.16 -15.83 7.77
CA GLU A 6 15.51 -16.37 8.97
C GLU A 6 13.97 -16.41 8.84
N ALA A 7 13.38 -15.41 8.16
CA ALA A 7 11.95 -15.33 7.89
C ALA A 7 11.49 -16.11 6.64
N ASN A 8 12.39 -16.85 5.99
CA ASN A 8 12.12 -17.62 4.77
C ASN A 8 11.46 -16.80 3.64
N ILE A 9 11.84 -15.52 3.53
CA ILE A 9 11.29 -14.60 2.54
C ILE A 9 11.91 -14.95 1.18
N LYS A 10 11.07 -15.23 0.17
CA LYS A 10 11.53 -15.48 -1.21
C LYS A 10 12.38 -14.31 -1.73
N ARG A 11 13.52 -14.60 -2.37
CA ARG A 11 14.40 -13.57 -2.96
C ARG A 11 13.67 -12.67 -3.97
N GLU A 12 12.75 -13.24 -4.74
CA GLU A 12 11.89 -12.52 -5.69
C GLU A 12 11.15 -11.34 -5.03
N VAL A 13 10.68 -11.55 -3.80
CA VAL A 13 9.97 -10.53 -3.02
C VAL A 13 10.91 -9.40 -2.60
N LEU A 14 12.17 -9.71 -2.29
CA LEU A 14 13.18 -8.74 -1.89
C LEU A 14 13.67 -7.87 -3.05
N GLN A 15 13.62 -8.40 -4.28
CA GLN A 15 14.05 -7.70 -5.50
C GLN A 15 12.90 -6.96 -6.20
N ARG A 16 11.66 -7.22 -5.79
CA ARG A 16 10.47 -6.58 -6.35
C ARG A 16 10.52 -5.07 -6.10
N ARG A 17 10.18 -4.29 -7.13
CA ARG A 17 10.06 -2.84 -7.01
C ARG A 17 8.73 -2.48 -6.38
N TRP A 18 8.78 -1.62 -5.37
CA TRP A 18 7.62 -1.17 -4.60
C TRP A 18 7.35 0.30 -4.87
N VAL A 19 6.07 0.66 -4.98
CA VAL A 19 5.59 2.03 -5.16
C VAL A 19 4.76 2.42 -3.94
N ALA A 20 5.08 3.58 -3.35
CA ALA A 20 4.35 4.12 -2.21
C ALA A 20 3.16 4.97 -2.67
N PHE A 21 1.96 4.55 -2.29
CA PHE A 21 0.71 5.28 -2.53
C PHE A 21 0.28 5.98 -1.25
N ARG A 22 0.11 7.30 -1.30
CA ARG A 22 -0.43 8.03 -0.15
C ARG A 22 -1.94 7.81 -0.05
N ALA A 23 -2.38 7.10 0.98
CA ALA A 23 -3.79 6.97 1.32
C ALA A 23 -4.25 8.22 2.08
N ARG A 24 -5.34 8.85 1.63
CA ARG A 24 -5.94 10.02 2.29
C ARG A 24 -7.45 9.86 2.36
N ARG A 25 -8.06 10.32 3.45
CA ARG A 25 -9.49 10.63 3.49
C ARG A 25 -9.78 11.90 2.68
N LYS A 26 -11.07 12.20 2.44
CA LYS A 26 -11.52 13.49 1.88
C LYS A 26 -10.86 14.66 2.62
N VAL A 27 -10.60 15.73 1.87
CA VAL A 27 -9.78 16.91 2.20
C VAL A 27 -9.74 17.25 3.70
N GLY A 28 -8.56 17.18 4.32
CA GLY A 28 -8.29 17.75 5.65
C GLY A 28 -7.56 16.84 6.63
N ASP A 29 -7.73 15.52 6.55
CA ASP A 29 -7.08 14.59 7.49
C ASP A 29 -5.82 13.94 6.88
N PRO A 30 -4.62 14.15 7.46
CA PRO A 30 -3.40 13.54 6.98
C PRO A 30 -3.29 12.04 7.32
N ARG A 31 -4.07 11.52 8.27
CA ARG A 31 -3.99 10.14 8.77
C ARG A 31 -5.27 9.39 8.45
N LEU A 32 -5.15 8.13 8.02
CA LEU A 32 -6.28 7.22 8.13
C LEU A 32 -6.23 6.46 9.45
N PRO A 33 -7.38 6.26 10.12
CA PRO A 33 -7.49 5.32 11.23
C PRO A 33 -7.04 3.92 10.82
N LEU A 34 -6.37 3.19 11.72
CA LEU A 34 -5.89 1.83 11.45
C LEU A 34 -6.98 0.87 10.97
N LYS A 35 -8.22 1.03 11.49
CA LYS A 35 -9.37 0.22 11.08
C LYS A 35 -9.74 0.42 9.60
N GLU A 36 -9.75 1.67 9.14
CA GLU A 36 -10.05 1.99 7.73
C GLU A 36 -8.93 1.49 6.81
N LEU A 37 -7.69 1.60 7.27
CA LEU A 37 -6.53 1.07 6.56
C LEU A 37 -6.54 -0.45 6.43
N SER A 38 -6.91 -1.16 7.50
CA SER A 38 -7.06 -2.63 7.46
C SER A 38 -8.11 -3.04 6.44
N ALA A 39 -9.29 -2.39 6.47
CA ALA A 39 -10.36 -2.66 5.52
C ALA A 39 -9.93 -2.36 4.06
N LEU A 40 -9.14 -1.30 3.86
CA LEU A 40 -8.59 -0.97 2.55
C LEU A 40 -7.59 -2.03 2.06
N CYS A 41 -6.73 -2.56 2.94
CA CYS A 41 -5.85 -3.67 2.60
C CYS A 41 -6.65 -4.91 2.19
N ASP A 42 -7.71 -5.26 2.92
CA ASP A 42 -8.56 -6.41 2.60
C ASP A 42 -9.23 -6.25 1.22
N GLN A 43 -9.71 -5.04 0.90
CA GLN A 43 -10.29 -4.73 -0.41
C GLN A 43 -9.26 -4.83 -1.54
N LEU A 44 -8.03 -4.37 -1.32
CA LEU A 44 -6.94 -4.49 -2.30
C LEU A 44 -6.56 -5.96 -2.54
N VAL A 45 -6.52 -6.76 -1.47
CA VAL A 45 -6.29 -8.22 -1.57
C VAL A 45 -7.42 -8.89 -2.34
N GLN A 46 -8.68 -8.54 -2.08
CA GLN A 46 -9.83 -9.03 -2.85
C GLN A 46 -9.77 -8.62 -4.33
N ALA A 47 -9.20 -7.46 -4.64
CA ALA A 47 -8.94 -7.01 -6.00
C ALA A 47 -7.72 -7.69 -6.67
N GLY A 48 -7.11 -8.68 -6.01
CA GLY A 48 -5.97 -9.44 -6.52
C GLY A 48 -4.64 -8.72 -6.40
N VAL A 49 -4.56 -7.68 -5.55
CA VAL A 49 -3.35 -6.89 -5.35
C VAL A 49 -2.77 -7.15 -3.96
N GLU A 50 -1.45 -7.26 -3.85
CA GLU A 50 -0.76 -7.48 -2.57
C GLU A 50 -0.25 -6.14 -1.98
N PRO A 51 -1.00 -5.49 -1.07
CA PRO A 51 -0.48 -4.36 -0.31
C PRO A 51 0.51 -4.85 0.74
N ARG A 52 1.66 -4.18 0.83
CA ARG A 52 2.56 -4.29 1.98
C ARG A 52 2.41 -3.07 2.88
N THR A 53 2.40 -3.37 4.18
CA THR A 53 2.10 -2.53 5.32
C THR A 53 2.53 -1.06 5.24
N LEU A 54 1.74 -0.24 5.95
CA LEU A 54 1.97 1.16 6.19
C LEU A 54 3.32 1.50 6.78
N VAL A 55 4.02 2.40 6.12
CA VAL A 55 5.06 3.21 6.77
C VAL A 55 4.40 4.53 7.17
N PRO A 56 4.26 4.86 8.46
CA PRO A 56 3.99 6.22 8.87
C PRO A 56 5.23 7.05 8.54
N ILE A 57 5.17 7.85 7.48
CA ILE A 57 6.19 8.85 7.15
C ILE A 57 5.55 10.21 7.36
N ASP A 58 6.14 11.06 8.20
CA ASP A 58 5.70 12.44 8.43
C ASP A 58 4.21 12.59 8.76
N SER A 59 3.66 11.74 9.65
CA SER A 59 2.24 11.73 10.01
C SER A 59 1.26 11.39 8.87
N ARG A 60 1.73 10.74 7.80
CA ARG A 60 0.90 10.32 6.65
C ARG A 60 0.84 8.80 6.53
N SER A 61 -0.29 8.33 6.00
CA SER A 61 -0.54 6.92 5.71
C SER A 61 -0.12 6.57 4.28
N TYR A 62 0.82 5.64 4.14
CA TYR A 62 1.27 5.12 2.84
C TYR A 62 0.94 3.64 2.70
N LEU A 63 0.66 3.19 1.48
CA LEU A 63 0.55 1.77 1.12
C LEU A 63 1.65 1.43 0.12
N LEU A 64 2.39 0.36 0.37
CA LEU A 64 3.40 -0.12 -0.57
C LEU A 64 2.74 -1.16 -1.48
N MET A 65 2.76 -0.89 -2.79
CA MET A 65 2.23 -1.80 -3.80
C MET A 65 3.33 -2.24 -4.75
N SER A 66 3.24 -3.45 -5.29
CA SER A 66 4.17 -3.88 -6.35
C SER A 66 4.03 -2.98 -7.57
N GLN A 67 5.16 -2.59 -8.17
CA GLN A 67 5.17 -1.81 -9.42
C GLN A 67 4.40 -2.51 -10.54
N GLU A 68 4.43 -3.85 -10.58
CA GLU A 68 3.75 -4.68 -11.58
C GLU A 68 2.22 -4.55 -11.53
N HIS A 69 1.67 -4.18 -10.38
CA HIS A 69 0.22 -4.08 -10.16
C HIS A 69 -0.24 -2.64 -9.92
N VAL A 70 0.55 -1.63 -10.33
CA VAL A 70 0.22 -0.21 -10.12
C VAL A 70 -1.13 0.17 -10.68
N GLN A 71 -1.45 -0.25 -11.91
CA GLN A 71 -2.74 0.09 -12.53
C GLN A 71 -3.93 -0.52 -11.78
N ALA A 72 -3.83 -1.81 -11.41
CA ALA A 72 -4.86 -2.48 -10.61
C ALA A 72 -5.00 -1.85 -9.21
N SER A 73 -3.88 -1.47 -8.58
CA SER A 73 -3.85 -0.77 -7.30
C SER A 73 -4.58 0.57 -7.36
N VAL A 74 -4.30 1.38 -8.39
CA VAL A 74 -4.93 2.68 -8.60
C VAL A 74 -6.44 2.50 -8.85
N ALA A 75 -6.82 1.56 -9.71
CA ALA A 75 -8.23 1.29 -10.01
C ALA A 75 -9.02 0.88 -8.76
N ALA A 76 -8.46 -0.02 -7.94
CA ALA A 76 -9.07 -0.45 -6.69
C ALA A 76 -9.18 0.71 -5.68
N LEU A 77 -8.14 1.53 -5.51
CA LEU A 77 -8.16 2.69 -4.61
C LEU A 77 -9.22 3.73 -5.03
N VAL A 78 -9.38 3.97 -6.34
CA VAL A 78 -10.41 4.88 -6.88
C VAL A 78 -11.81 4.32 -6.63
N GLN A 79 -12.03 3.02 -6.85
CA GLN A 79 -13.32 2.36 -6.55
C GLN A 79 -13.67 2.46 -5.05
N CYS A 80 -12.68 2.38 -4.17
CA CYS A 80 -12.84 2.56 -2.73
C CYS A 80 -12.98 4.03 -2.31
N GLY A 81 -13.04 4.99 -3.25
CA GLY A 81 -13.25 6.41 -2.97
C GLY A 81 -12.02 7.16 -2.43
N HIS A 82 -10.81 6.61 -2.60
CA HIS A 82 -9.56 7.22 -2.15
C HIS A 82 -8.89 8.01 -3.27
N ILE A 83 -8.31 9.17 -2.93
CA ILE A 83 -7.57 10.00 -3.88
C ILE A 83 -6.16 9.43 -4.00
N VAL A 84 -5.86 8.90 -5.19
CA VAL A 84 -4.52 8.41 -5.51
C VAL A 84 -3.69 9.56 -6.06
N SER A 85 -2.72 10.02 -5.29
CA SER A 85 -1.68 10.93 -5.78
C SER A 85 -0.37 10.17 -5.76
N PRO A 86 0.25 9.88 -6.93
CA PRO A 86 1.60 9.35 -6.95
C PRO A 86 2.53 10.36 -6.26
N MET A 87 3.40 9.89 -5.36
CA MET A 87 4.55 10.70 -4.98
C MET A 87 5.55 10.61 -6.13
N LEU A 88 5.79 11.76 -6.77
CA LEU A 88 6.97 11.97 -7.63
C LEU A 88 8.23 11.93 -6.76
#